data_AF-A0A1E4V466-F1
#
_entry.id   AF-A0A1E4V466-F1
#
_cell.length_a   1.000
_cell.length_b   1.000
_cell.length_c   1.000
_cell.angle_alpha   90.00
_cell.angle_beta   90.00
_cell.angle_gamma   90.00
#
_symmetry.space_group_name_H-M   'P 1'
#
loop_
_entity.id
_entity.type
_entity.pdbx_description
1 polymer ?
#
loop_
_entity_poly.entity_id
_entity_poly.type
_entity_poly.pdbx_seq_one_letter_code
_entity_poly.pdbx_strand_id
1 'polypeptide(L)'
;MPERGMAAAVGQVPEYVEMVTRWCKTTLSLPIIVRLTPNITDVRLPARAAHRGAAIAFVGEDLLGRQESLLDVAPTNLDLVLPDN
;
A
#
# COMPACT_ATOMS: atom_id res chain seq x y z
N MET A 1 -12.08 17.75 -9.37
CA MET A 1 -11.73 17.78 -7.93
C MET A 1 -10.67 16.72 -7.68
N PRO A 2 -9.40 17.05 -7.35
CA PRO A 2 -8.53 16.12 -6.66
C PRO A 2 -8.58 16.45 -5.17
N GLU A 3 -9.12 15.55 -4.38
CA GLU A 3 -9.13 15.63 -2.92
C GLU A 3 -7.72 15.37 -2.38
N ARG A 4 -6.89 16.43 -2.47
CA ARG A 4 -5.52 16.46 -1.94
C ARG A 4 -5.49 15.94 -0.50
N GLY A 5 -4.54 15.05 -0.21
CA GLY A 5 -4.35 14.43 1.11
C GLY A 5 -5.29 13.27 1.49
N MET A 6 -6.36 12.96 0.75
CA MET A 6 -7.31 11.89 1.13
C MET A 6 -6.62 10.54 1.29
N ALA A 7 -5.75 10.18 0.35
CA ALA A 7 -5.11 8.87 0.36
C ALA A 7 -3.96 8.77 1.38
N ALA A 8 -3.34 9.90 1.76
CA ALA A 8 -2.42 9.98 2.89
C ALA A 8 -3.17 9.86 4.23
N ALA A 9 -4.41 10.38 4.31
CA ALA A 9 -5.28 10.18 5.47
C ALA A 9 -5.75 8.73 5.61
N VAL A 10 -6.08 8.07 4.49
CA VAL A 10 -6.42 6.63 4.47
C VAL A 10 -5.24 5.77 4.91
N GLY A 11 -4.03 6.06 4.44
CA GLY A 11 -2.81 5.33 4.82
C GLY A 11 -2.42 5.46 6.31
N GLN A 12 -2.93 6.48 7.00
CA GLN A 12 -2.74 6.68 8.44
C GLN A 12 -3.71 5.85 9.31
N VAL A 13 -4.78 5.31 8.73
CA VAL A 13 -5.79 4.51 9.43
C VAL A 13 -5.58 3.03 9.09
N PRO A 14 -4.97 2.22 9.98
CA PRO A 14 -4.64 0.82 9.69
C PRO A 14 -5.86 0.00 9.26
N GLU A 15 -7.03 0.25 9.83
CA GLU A 15 -8.27 -0.45 9.51
C GLU A 15 -8.67 -0.26 8.04
N TYR A 16 -8.48 0.95 7.50
CA TYR A 16 -8.73 1.22 6.09
C TYR A 16 -7.69 0.56 5.19
N VAL A 17 -6.43 0.56 5.60
CA VAL A 17 -5.36 -0.15 4.89
C VAL A 17 -5.69 -1.64 4.77
N GLU A 18 -6.11 -2.29 5.86
CA GLU A 18 -6.52 -3.69 5.86
C GLU A 18 -7.75 -3.93 4.97
N MET A 19 -8.77 -3.08 5.08
CA MET A 19 -10.02 -3.21 4.31
C MET A 19 -9.76 -3.12 2.80
N VAL A 20 -9.01 -2.10 2.36
CA VAL A 20 -8.68 -1.93 0.94
C VAL A 20 -7.83 -3.09 0.43
N THR A 21 -6.80 -3.49 1.19
CA THR A 21 -5.94 -4.62 0.80
C THR A 21 -6.72 -5.92 0.68
N ARG A 22 -7.61 -6.19 1.65
CA ARG A 22 -8.47 -7.38 1.64
C ARG A 22 -9.42 -7.36 0.45
N TRP A 23 -10.02 -6.22 0.13
CA TRP A 23 -10.92 -6.09 -1.02
C TRP A 23 -10.18 -6.33 -2.36
N CYS A 24 -8.96 -5.81 -2.49
CA CYS A 24 -8.10 -6.11 -3.63
C CYS A 24 -7.79 -7.61 -3.72
N LYS A 25 -7.46 -8.25 -2.60
CA LYS A 25 -7.18 -9.70 -2.57
C LYS A 25 -8.39 -10.56 -2.91
N THR A 26 -9.59 -10.17 -2.51
CA THR A 26 -10.81 -10.92 -2.86
C THR A 26 -11.19 -10.76 -4.33
N THR A 27 -10.78 -9.65 -4.96
CA THR A 27 -11.14 -9.33 -6.35
C THR A 27 -10.10 -9.86 -7.34
N LEU A 28 -8.84 -9.99 -6.92
CA LEU A 28 -7.70 -10.29 -7.79
C LEU A 28 -6.96 -11.54 -7.34
N SER A 29 -6.69 -12.44 -8.28
CA SER A 29 -5.87 -13.64 -8.05
C SER A 29 -4.37 -13.35 -7.99
N LEU A 30 -3.96 -12.16 -8.44
CA LEU A 30 -2.56 -11.74 -8.47
C LEU A 30 -2.04 -11.40 -7.06
N PRO A 31 -0.71 -11.50 -6.85
CA PRO A 31 -0.07 -10.95 -5.67
C PRO A 31 -0.31 -9.45 -5.53
N ILE A 32 -0.51 -8.99 -4.28
CA ILE A 32 -0.80 -7.60 -3.95
C ILE A 32 0.41 -7.00 -3.22
N ILE A 33 0.87 -5.84 -3.72
CA ILE A 33 1.90 -5.02 -3.07
C ILE A 33 1.23 -3.75 -2.55
N VAL A 34 1.56 -3.37 -1.31
CA VAL A 34 1.05 -2.13 -0.68
C VAL A 34 2.19 -1.13 -0.54
N ARG A 35 2.04 0.04 -1.15
CA ARG A 35 2.92 1.19 -0.99
C ARG A 35 2.42 2.05 0.17
N LEU A 36 3.28 2.27 1.15
CA LEU A 36 2.94 3.04 2.35
C LEU A 36 3.60 4.42 2.30
N THR A 37 2.89 5.44 2.77
CA THR A 37 3.43 6.79 2.85
C THR A 37 4.49 6.86 3.97
N PRO A 38 5.68 7.44 3.72
CA PRO A 38 6.71 7.57 4.75
C PRO A 38 6.34 8.64 5.81
N ASN A 39 5.35 9.49 5.51
CA ASN A 39 4.96 10.63 6.34
C ASN A 39 3.97 10.23 7.46
N ILE A 40 4.31 9.20 8.23
CA ILE A 40 3.53 8.78 9.41
C ILE A 40 4.46 8.44 10.58
N THR A 41 4.00 8.66 11.80
CA THR A 41 4.81 8.46 13.02
C THR A 41 5.27 7.01 13.20
N ASP A 42 4.43 6.04 12.84
CA ASP A 42 4.78 4.62 12.93
C ASP A 42 4.23 3.82 11.73
N VAL A 43 5.09 3.57 10.75
CA VAL A 43 4.78 2.79 9.55
C VAL A 43 4.46 1.32 9.82
N ARG A 44 4.85 0.80 10.99
CA ARG A 44 4.65 -0.61 11.33
C ARG A 44 3.17 -0.94 11.52
N LEU A 45 2.35 0.04 11.93
CA LEU A 45 0.92 -0.14 12.14
C LEU A 45 0.17 -0.43 10.83
N PRO A 46 0.23 0.43 9.80
CA PRO A 46 -0.41 0.13 8.52
C PRO A 46 0.29 -1.02 7.78
N ALA A 47 1.59 -1.24 7.95
CA ALA A 47 2.26 -2.42 7.40
C ALA A 47 1.68 -3.73 7.95
N ARG A 48 1.48 -3.82 9.27
CA ARG A 48 0.80 -4.98 9.88
C ARG A 48 -0.64 -5.14 9.37
N ALA A 49 -1.35 -4.04 9.16
CA ALA A 49 -2.72 -4.08 8.68
C ALA A 49 -2.84 -4.53 7.22
N ALA A 50 -1.96 -4.03 6.35
CA ALA A 50 -1.83 -4.52 4.98
C ALA A 50 -1.43 -6.01 4.96
N HIS A 51 -0.55 -6.47 5.86
CA HIS A 51 -0.24 -7.89 5.99
C HIS A 51 -1.47 -8.74 6.36
N ARG A 52 -2.31 -8.27 7.30
CA ARG A 52 -3.61 -8.92 7.63
C ARG A 52 -4.62 -8.89 6.47
N GLY A 53 -4.46 -7.95 5.55
CA GLY A 53 -5.16 -7.88 4.28
C GLY A 53 -4.61 -8.82 3.19
N ALA A 54 -3.56 -9.60 3.49
CA ALA A 54 -2.84 -10.50 2.59
C ALA A 54 -1.94 -9.81 1.55
N ALA A 55 -1.41 -8.63 1.87
CA ALA A 55 -0.27 -8.05 1.14
C ALA A 55 0.98 -8.91 1.33
N ILE A 56 1.72 -9.13 0.23
CA ILE A 56 2.92 -9.97 0.22
C ILE A 56 4.22 -9.17 0.30
N ALA A 57 4.18 -7.88 -0.07
CA ALA A 57 5.33 -7.00 -0.05
C ALA A 57 4.92 -5.55 0.25
N PHE A 58 5.87 -4.80 0.82
CA PHE A 58 5.72 -3.39 1.17
C PHE A 58 6.81 -2.59 0.47
N VAL A 59 6.44 -1.46 -0.13
CA VAL A 59 7.41 -0.51 -0.68
C VAL A 59 7.26 0.80 0.08
N GLY A 60 8.35 1.23 0.71
CA GLY A 60 8.49 2.58 1.24
C GLY A 60 9.03 3.47 0.12
N GLU A 61 8.29 4.51 -0.24
CA GLU A 61 8.74 5.48 -1.24
C GLU A 61 9.37 6.70 -0.56
N ASP A 62 10.53 7.14 -1.04
CA ASP A 62 11.19 8.35 -0.58
C ASP A 62 11.84 9.15 -1.75
N LEU A 63 11.92 10.48 -1.56
CA LEU A 63 12.83 11.47 -2.16
C LEU A 63 12.45 12.37 -3.35
N LEU A 64 11.22 12.40 -3.90
CA LEU A 64 10.88 13.45 -4.89
C LEU A 64 9.53 14.14 -4.63
N GLY A 65 9.47 14.98 -3.59
CA GLY A 65 8.68 16.22 -3.51
C GLY A 65 7.14 16.15 -3.63
N ARG A 66 6.52 15.00 -3.92
CA ARG A 66 5.07 14.86 -4.01
C ARG A 66 4.51 14.46 -2.65
N GLN A 67 4.29 15.46 -1.80
CA GLN A 67 3.70 15.42 -0.44
C GLN A 67 2.28 14.81 -0.35
N GLU A 68 1.79 14.15 -1.40
CA GLU A 68 0.37 13.83 -1.60
C GLU A 68 0.10 12.31 -1.76
N SER A 69 1.14 11.46 -1.80
CA SER A 69 1.03 10.07 -2.28
C SER A 69 0.60 9.10 -1.16
N LEU A 70 -0.69 8.78 -1.07
CA LEU A 70 -1.36 7.66 -1.75
C LEU A 70 -0.96 6.29 -1.18
N LEU A 71 -1.82 5.72 -0.33
CA LEU A 71 -1.94 4.28 -0.22
C LEU A 71 -2.19 3.77 -1.65
N ASP A 72 -1.17 3.18 -2.27
CA ASP A 72 -1.26 2.59 -3.59
C ASP A 72 -1.19 1.07 -3.43
N VAL A 73 -2.26 0.41 -3.85
CA VAL A 73 -2.42 -1.04 -3.77
C VAL A 73 -2.42 -1.56 -5.20
N ALA A 74 -1.28 -2.08 -5.63
CA ALA A 74 -1.09 -2.55 -6.99
C ALA A 74 -1.13 -4.09 -7.02
N PRO A 75 -1.94 -4.69 -7.91
CA PRO A 75 -1.70 -6.06 -8.30
C PRO A 75 -0.44 -6.12 -9.15
N THR A 76 0.47 -7.02 -8.80
CA THR A 76 1.76 -7.15 -9.48
C THR A 76 1.91 -8.57 -9.99
N ASN A 77 2.33 -8.71 -11.24
CA ASN A 77 2.88 -9.97 -11.72
C ASN A 77 4.25 -10.15 -11.07
N LEU A 78 4.41 -11.18 -10.24
CA LEU A 78 5.61 -11.40 -9.44
C LEU A 78 6.85 -11.62 -10.33
N ASP A 79 6.66 -12.19 -11.52
CA ASP A 79 7.70 -12.47 -12.51
C ASP A 79 8.38 -11.18 -13.03
N LEU A 80 7.71 -10.03 -12.94
CA LEU A 80 8.28 -8.73 -13.33
C LEU A 80 9.10 -8.07 -12.21
N VAL A 81 8.87 -8.45 -10.96
CA VAL A 81 9.48 -7.80 -9.77
C VAL A 81 10.60 -8.64 -9.16
N LEU A 82 10.53 -9.96 -9.30
CA LEU A 82 11.61 -10.87 -8.97
C LEU A 82 12.10 -11.47 -10.29
N PRO A 83 13.13 -10.87 -10.95
CA PRO A 83 13.73 -11.54 -12.09
C PRO A 83 14.24 -12.92 -11.62
N ASP A 84 13.91 -13.96 -12.38
CA ASP A 84 14.35 -15.32 -12.10
C ASP A 84 15.86 -15.34 -11.83
N ASN A 85 16.25 -15.98 -10.72
CA ASN A 85 17.62 -16.07 -10.21
C ASN A 85 18.61 -16.71 -11.21
#